data_AF-A0A2V9ZQA7-F1
#
_entry.id   AF-A0A2V9ZQA7-F1
#
_cell.length_a   1.000
_cell.length_b   1.000
_cell.length_c   1.000
_cell.angle_alpha   90.00
_cell.angle_beta   90.00
_cell.angle_gamma   90.00
#
_symmetry.space_group_name_H-M   'P 1'
#
loop_
_entity.id
_entity.type
_entity.pdbx_description
1 polymer ?
#
loop_
_entity_poly.entity_id
_entity_poly.type
_entity_poly.pdbx_seq_one_letter_code
_entity_poly.pdbx_strand_id
1 'polypeptide(L)'
;MIEILVHLANHNKIFSQQAKLTLAGWDEASALAVAADPRSSAEVLEYMISPHNLRPRLLAALLENPTVTAESIIQLATSGSRETVDAILKSKRCGQSPAIQNALASNPNFRAAESAALEQMEASNAEAAAVPPDSAAA
;
A
#
# COMPACT_ATOMS: atom_id res chain seq x y z
N MET A 1 -1.81 9.79 -19.80
CA MET A 1 -3.08 10.58 -19.75
C MET A 1 -3.58 10.73 -18.33
N ILE A 2 -3.61 9.64 -17.55
CA ILE A 2 -3.92 9.70 -16.12
C ILE A 2 -2.95 10.58 -15.33
N GLU A 3 -1.67 10.68 -15.73
CA GLU A 3 -0.70 11.54 -15.04
C GLU A 3 -1.10 13.02 -15.11
N ILE A 4 -1.60 13.48 -16.26
CA ILE A 4 -2.05 14.87 -16.43
C ILE A 4 -3.24 15.15 -15.50
N LEU A 5 -4.18 14.22 -15.39
CA LEU A 5 -5.33 14.37 -14.52
C LEU A 5 -4.92 14.41 -13.05
N VAL A 6 -4.00 13.54 -12.63
CA VAL A 6 -3.47 13.54 -11.25
C VAL A 6 -2.73 14.85 -10.97
N HIS A 7 -1.90 15.30 -11.91
CA HIS A 7 -1.19 16.57 -11.77
C HIS A 7 -2.16 17.75 -11.63
N LEU A 8 -3.21 17.80 -12.44
CA LEU A 8 -4.26 18.82 -12.33
C LEU A 8 -5.05 18.69 -11.01
N ALA A 9 -5.33 17.48 -10.54
CA ALA A 9 -6.04 17.22 -9.30
C ALA A 9 -5.28 17.73 -8.07
N ASN A 10 -3.94 17.63 -8.10
CA ASN A 10 -3.07 17.99 -6.97
C ASN A 10 -2.60 19.45 -7.02
N HIS A 11 -2.25 19.97 -8.19
CA HIS A 11 -1.52 21.25 -8.30
C HIS A 11 -2.35 22.39 -8.89
N ASN A 12 -3.48 22.10 -9.55
CA ASN A 12 -4.25 23.13 -10.26
C ASN A 12 -5.49 23.59 -9.49
N LYS A 13 -5.49 24.85 -9.03
CA LYS A 13 -6.62 25.42 -8.25
C LYS A 13 -7.92 25.57 -9.04
N ILE A 14 -7.86 25.68 -10.36
CA ILE A 14 -9.03 25.94 -11.22
C ILE A 14 -9.69 24.62 -11.62
N PHE A 15 -8.90 23.64 -12.03
CA PHE A 15 -9.40 22.38 -12.59
C PHE A 15 -9.30 21.19 -11.63
N SER A 16 -8.76 21.36 -10.41
CA SER A 16 -8.58 20.24 -9.47
C SER A 16 -9.86 19.47 -9.18
N GLN A 17 -10.99 20.16 -8.96
CA GLN A 17 -12.25 19.48 -8.69
C GLN A 17 -12.72 18.65 -9.89
N GLN A 18 -12.64 19.20 -11.10
CA GLN A 18 -13.07 18.49 -12.30
C GLN A 18 -12.14 17.32 -12.64
N ALA A 19 -10.83 17.48 -12.40
CA ALA A 19 -9.86 16.39 -12.52
C ALA A 19 -10.16 15.26 -11.51
N LYS A 20 -10.44 15.60 -10.24
CA LYS A 20 -10.85 14.62 -9.22
C LYS A 20 -12.14 13.88 -9.59
N LEU A 21 -13.15 14.59 -10.09
CA LEU A 21 -14.39 13.96 -10.56
C LEU A 21 -14.14 13.00 -11.73
N THR A 22 -13.26 13.38 -12.65
CA THR A 22 -12.88 12.52 -13.78
C THR A 22 -12.11 11.29 -13.30
N LEU A 23 -11.20 11.44 -12.35
CA LEU A 23 -10.44 10.32 -11.76
C LEU A 23 -11.34 9.39 -10.93
N ALA A 24 -12.34 9.93 -10.25
CA ALA A 24 -13.33 9.14 -9.51
C ALA A 24 -14.20 8.28 -10.46
N GLY A 25 -14.53 8.81 -11.64
CA GLY A 25 -15.23 8.09 -12.70
C GLY A 25 -14.36 7.17 -13.55
N TRP A 26 -13.05 7.08 -13.27
CA TRP A 26 -12.14 6.28 -14.07
C TRP A 26 -12.44 4.78 -13.94
N ASP A 27 -12.31 4.06 -15.05
CA ASP A 27 -12.68 2.65 -15.11
C ASP A 27 -11.81 1.80 -14.18
N GLU A 28 -12.43 0.83 -13.53
CA GLU A 28 -11.76 0.03 -12.51
C GLU A 28 -10.63 -0.84 -13.06
N ALA A 29 -10.82 -1.40 -14.25
CA ALA A 29 -9.86 -2.30 -14.87
C ALA A 29 -8.57 -1.57 -15.22
N SER A 30 -8.65 -0.37 -15.80
CA SER A 30 -7.48 0.45 -16.10
C SER A 30 -6.85 1.01 -14.84
N ALA A 31 -7.65 1.39 -13.84
CA ALA A 31 -7.10 1.82 -12.55
C ALA A 31 -6.30 0.68 -11.88
N LEU A 32 -6.78 -0.56 -11.98
CA LEU A 32 -6.07 -1.74 -11.49
C LEU A 32 -4.80 -2.01 -12.29
N ALA A 33 -4.87 -1.89 -13.63
CA ALA A 33 -3.69 -2.05 -14.48
C ALA A 33 -2.60 -1.02 -14.12
N VAL A 34 -2.97 0.24 -13.88
CA VAL A 34 -2.05 1.28 -13.41
C VAL A 34 -1.51 0.96 -12.02
N ALA A 35 -2.37 0.54 -11.08
CA ALA A 35 -1.95 0.17 -9.73
C ALA A 35 -0.98 -1.02 -9.71
N ALA A 36 -1.11 -1.98 -10.62
CA ALA A 36 -0.26 -3.16 -10.71
C ALA A 36 1.02 -2.94 -11.52
N ASP A 37 1.10 -1.90 -12.36
CA ASP A 37 2.26 -1.64 -13.21
C ASP A 37 3.39 -0.97 -12.41
N PRO A 38 4.58 -1.60 -12.29
CA PRO A 38 5.75 -1.01 -11.64
C PRO A 38 6.26 0.27 -12.33
N ARG A 39 5.91 0.48 -13.60
CA ARG A 39 6.32 1.66 -14.38
C ARG A 39 5.39 2.84 -14.20
N SER A 40 4.27 2.66 -13.49
CA SER A 40 3.36 3.75 -13.15
C SER A 40 4.08 4.84 -12.36
N SER A 41 3.71 6.10 -12.65
CA SER A 41 4.28 7.26 -11.95
C SER A 41 3.99 7.18 -10.44
N ALA A 42 4.99 7.47 -9.63
CA ALA A 42 4.85 7.54 -8.16
C ALA A 42 3.75 8.52 -7.76
N GLU A 43 3.63 9.66 -8.43
CA GLU A 43 2.59 10.67 -8.15
C GLU A 43 1.17 10.10 -8.37
N VAL A 44 1.00 9.27 -9.41
CA VAL A 44 -0.28 8.61 -9.69
C VAL A 44 -0.61 7.57 -8.63
N LEU A 45 0.37 6.74 -8.26
CA LEU A 45 0.18 5.71 -7.24
C LEU A 45 -0.09 6.33 -5.86
N GLU A 46 0.60 7.42 -5.53
CA GLU A 46 0.39 8.19 -4.29
C GLU A 46 -1.01 8.83 -4.24
N TYR A 47 -1.48 9.37 -5.38
CA TYR A 47 -2.85 9.83 -5.49
C TYR A 47 -3.86 8.70 -5.26
N MET A 48 -3.62 7.50 -5.82
CA MET A 48 -4.54 6.35 -5.73
C MET A 48 -4.57 5.67 -4.36
N ILE A 49 -3.44 5.66 -3.64
CA ILE A 49 -3.36 5.06 -2.29
C ILE A 49 -3.81 6.03 -1.19
N SER A 50 -3.92 7.32 -1.50
CA SER A 50 -4.39 8.34 -0.56
C SER A 50 -5.77 7.96 0.02
N PRO A 51 -6.00 8.10 1.34
CA PRO A 51 -7.24 7.64 1.99
C PRO A 51 -8.55 8.16 1.36
N HIS A 52 -8.53 9.35 0.77
CA HIS A 52 -9.70 9.96 0.13
C HIS A 52 -10.01 9.39 -1.26
N ASN A 53 -9.03 8.79 -1.94
CA ASN A 53 -9.16 8.28 -3.30
C ASN A 53 -9.02 6.75 -3.38
N LEU A 54 -8.65 6.11 -2.26
CA LEU A 54 -8.41 4.69 -2.20
C LEU A 54 -9.68 3.90 -2.52
N ARG A 55 -9.60 3.09 -3.57
CA ARG A 55 -10.64 2.12 -3.94
C ARG A 55 -10.26 0.76 -3.38
N PRO A 56 -11.16 0.05 -2.65
CA PRO A 56 -10.82 -1.22 -2.00
C PRO A 56 -10.23 -2.29 -2.94
N ARG A 57 -10.69 -2.35 -4.20
CA ARG A 57 -10.18 -3.32 -5.17
C ARG A 57 -8.76 -3.06 -5.66
N LEU A 58 -8.26 -1.83 -5.51
CA LEU A 58 -6.90 -1.45 -5.90
C LEU A 58 -5.89 -1.73 -4.80
N LEU A 59 -6.33 -1.88 -3.56
CA LEU A 59 -5.47 -1.95 -2.40
C LEU A 59 -4.43 -3.08 -2.50
N ALA A 60 -4.85 -4.29 -2.90
CA ALA A 60 -3.92 -5.41 -3.07
C ALA A 60 -2.85 -5.11 -4.12
N ALA A 61 -3.24 -4.56 -5.27
CA ALA A 61 -2.31 -4.21 -6.35
C ALA A 61 -1.33 -3.10 -5.94
N LEU A 62 -1.82 -2.07 -5.23
CA LEU A 62 -1.00 -0.96 -4.73
C LEU A 62 0.02 -1.44 -3.69
N LEU A 63 -0.37 -2.35 -2.79
CA LEU A 63 0.55 -2.90 -1.78
C LEU A 63 1.66 -3.77 -2.37
N GLU A 64 1.41 -4.42 -3.52
CA GLU A 64 2.42 -5.22 -4.21
C GLU A 64 3.31 -4.41 -5.15
N ASN A 65 2.91 -3.17 -5.48
CA ASN A 65 3.65 -2.34 -6.40
C ASN A 65 4.93 -1.75 -5.75
N PRO A 66 6.13 -1.99 -6.32
CA PRO A 66 7.38 -1.50 -5.76
C PRO A 66 7.50 0.02 -5.74
N THR A 67 6.80 0.71 -6.66
CA THR A 67 6.86 2.17 -6.83
C THR A 67 6.03 2.91 -5.80
N VAL A 68 5.14 2.21 -5.07
CA VAL A 68 4.48 2.76 -3.88
C VAL A 68 5.49 2.91 -2.75
N THR A 69 5.55 4.11 -2.17
CA THR A 69 6.47 4.43 -1.08
C THR A 69 6.04 3.76 0.22
N ALA A 70 7.03 3.44 1.07
CA ALA A 70 6.73 2.91 2.40
C ALA A 70 5.93 3.92 3.25
N GLU A 71 6.15 5.22 3.04
CA GLU A 71 5.46 6.30 3.75
C GLU A 71 3.95 6.29 3.50
N SER A 72 3.51 6.14 2.23
CA SER A 72 2.08 6.05 1.93
C SER A 72 1.44 4.83 2.59
N ILE A 73 2.16 3.70 2.66
CA ILE A 73 1.68 2.49 3.34
C ILE A 73 1.63 2.69 4.86
N ILE A 74 2.60 3.38 5.45
CA ILE A 74 2.62 3.72 6.88
C ILE A 74 1.44 4.63 7.26
N GLN A 75 1.18 5.66 6.44
CA GLN A 75 0.04 6.55 6.66
C GLN A 75 -1.28 5.77 6.61
N LEU A 76 -1.37 4.84 5.65
CA LEU A 76 -2.52 3.96 5.50
C LEU A 76 -2.62 2.95 6.66
N ALA A 77 -1.51 2.41 7.14
CA ALA A 77 -1.45 1.53 8.31
C ALA A 77 -1.89 2.25 9.59
N THR A 78 -1.60 3.55 9.73
CA THR A 78 -1.91 4.34 10.93
C THR A 78 -3.38 4.78 11.00
N SER A 79 -3.96 5.13 9.85
CA SER A 79 -5.31 5.75 9.76
C SER A 79 -6.34 4.92 9.00
N GLY A 80 -5.92 3.80 8.42
CA GLY A 80 -6.76 2.95 7.58
C GLY A 80 -7.84 2.21 8.36
N SER A 81 -8.88 1.80 7.62
CA SER A 81 -9.95 0.96 8.12
C SER A 81 -9.45 -0.44 8.45
N ARG A 82 -10.29 -1.24 9.12
CA ARG A 82 -9.96 -2.62 9.46
C ARG A 82 -9.64 -3.48 8.23
N GLU A 83 -10.42 -3.33 7.16
CA GLU A 83 -10.20 -4.05 5.90
C GLU A 83 -8.84 -3.69 5.29
N THR A 84 -8.41 -2.46 5.53
CA THR A 84 -7.13 -1.95 5.06
C THR A 84 -5.98 -2.54 5.87
N VAL A 85 -6.10 -2.57 7.20
CA VAL A 85 -5.16 -3.23 8.12
C VAL A 85 -4.99 -4.71 7.76
N ASP A 86 -6.10 -5.43 7.55
CA ASP A 86 -6.09 -6.84 7.15
C ASP A 86 -5.39 -7.08 5.80
N ALA A 87 -5.59 -6.18 4.84
CA ALA A 87 -4.93 -6.26 3.54
C ALA A 87 -3.43 -5.97 3.64
N ILE A 88 -3.02 -5.00 4.47
CA ILE A 88 -1.61 -4.70 4.73
C ILE A 88 -0.93 -5.90 5.41
N LEU A 89 -1.55 -6.51 6.41
CA LEU A 89 -1.02 -7.71 7.09
C LEU A 89 -0.80 -8.88 6.12
N LYS A 90 -1.69 -9.08 5.16
CA LYS A 90 -1.54 -10.11 4.13
C LYS A 90 -0.46 -9.78 3.08
N SER A 91 -0.02 -8.53 3.03
CA SER A 91 0.98 -8.10 2.04
C SER A 91 2.40 -8.48 2.45
N LYS A 92 3.23 -8.83 1.48
CA LYS A 92 4.65 -9.15 1.70
C LYS A 92 5.43 -7.96 2.29
N ARG A 93 5.01 -6.73 1.98
CA ARG A 93 5.66 -5.49 2.42
C ARG A 93 5.59 -5.28 3.92
N CYS A 94 4.52 -5.74 4.58
CA CYS A 94 4.40 -5.69 6.02
C CYS A 94 5.46 -6.55 6.72
N GLY A 95 5.76 -7.74 6.19
CA GLY A 95 6.83 -8.60 6.74
C GLY A 95 8.25 -8.04 6.54
N GLN A 96 8.44 -7.21 5.52
CA GLN A 96 9.75 -6.67 5.15
C GLN A 96 10.10 -5.34 5.83
N SER A 97 9.11 -4.62 6.38
CA SER A 97 9.32 -3.28 6.93
C SER A 97 8.81 -3.17 8.37
N PRO A 98 9.72 -3.06 9.37
CA PRO A 98 9.32 -2.89 10.77
C PRO A 98 8.59 -1.55 11.01
N ALA A 99 8.82 -0.55 10.15
CA ALA A 99 8.10 0.72 10.21
C ALA A 99 6.59 0.56 9.92
N ILE A 100 6.23 -0.32 8.97
CA ILE A 100 4.82 -0.63 8.65
C ILE A 100 4.17 -1.38 9.82
N GLN A 101 4.89 -2.33 10.43
CA GLN A 101 4.41 -3.11 11.59
C GLN A 101 4.13 -2.21 12.79
N ASN A 102 5.05 -1.30 13.13
CA ASN A 102 4.86 -0.32 14.20
C ASN A 102 3.67 0.63 13.94
N ALA A 103 3.47 1.00 12.68
CA ALA A 103 2.34 1.84 12.28
C ALA A 103 0.99 1.11 12.44
N LEU A 104 0.94 -0.19 12.11
CA LEU A 104 -0.24 -1.03 12.34
C LEU A 104 -0.54 -1.18 13.83
N ALA A 105 0.48 -1.41 14.67
CA ALA A 105 0.32 -1.53 16.11
C ALA A 105 -0.20 -0.23 16.77
N SER A 106 0.08 0.92 16.15
CA SER A 106 -0.40 2.23 16.60
C SER A 106 -1.83 2.54 16.15
N ASN A 107 -2.43 1.72 15.26
CA ASN A 107 -3.77 1.97 14.73
C ASN A 107 -4.86 1.58 15.76
N PRO A 108 -5.84 2.46 16.04
CA PRO A 108 -6.97 2.16 16.94
C PRO A 108 -7.81 0.94 16.54
N ASN A 109 -7.78 0.55 15.26
CA ASN A 109 -8.55 -0.58 14.72
C ASN A 109 -7.80 -1.92 14.80
N PHE A 110 -6.56 -1.93 15.28
CA PHE A 110 -5.75 -3.13 15.45
C PHE A 110 -6.22 -3.93 16.68
N ARG A 111 -6.66 -5.19 16.52
CA ARG A 111 -7.09 -6.04 17.65
C ARG A 111 -6.09 -7.18 17.88
N ALA A 112 -6.36 -7.95 18.94
CA ALA A 112 -5.51 -9.06 19.38
C ALA A 112 -5.37 -10.20 18.35
N ALA A 113 -6.29 -10.32 17.39
CA ALA A 113 -6.19 -11.32 16.33
C ALA A 113 -5.15 -10.89 15.28
N GLU A 114 -5.14 -9.60 14.95
CA GLU A 114 -4.16 -8.99 14.06
C GLU A 114 -2.75 -8.95 14.72
N SER A 115 -2.66 -8.76 16.04
CA SER A 115 -1.38 -8.82 16.77
C SER A 115 -0.75 -10.21 16.76
N ALA A 116 -1.54 -11.27 16.97
CA ALA A 116 -1.04 -12.65 16.91
C ALA A 116 -0.55 -13.02 15.50
N ALA A 117 -1.18 -12.48 14.45
CA ALA A 117 -0.74 -12.67 13.07
C ALA A 117 0.58 -11.93 12.80
N LEU A 118 0.74 -10.72 13.36
CA LEU A 118 1.97 -9.93 13.26
C LEU A 118 3.14 -10.64 13.96
N GLU A 119 2.94 -11.12 15.18
CA GLU A 119 3.95 -11.88 15.94
C GLU A 119 4.39 -13.16 15.22
N GLN A 120 3.44 -13.90 14.60
CA GLN A 120 3.77 -15.08 13.79
C GLN A 120 4.56 -14.73 12.52
N MET A 121 4.25 -13.60 11.88
CA MET A 121 5.02 -13.12 10.72
C MET A 121 6.43 -12.67 11.10
N GLU A 122 6.57 -11.95 12.22
CA GLU A 122 7.88 -11.55 12.76
C GLU A 122 8.72 -12.78 13.12
N ALA A 123 8.15 -13.78 13.77
CA ALA A 123 8.83 -15.04 14.10
C ALA A 123 9.26 -15.80 12.84
N SER A 124 8.37 -15.92 11.84
CA SER A 124 8.68 -16.59 10.57
C SER A 124 9.78 -15.87 9.78
N ASN A 125 9.80 -14.53 9.82
CA ASN A 125 10.81 -13.73 9.16
C ASN A 125 12.17 -13.78 9.90
N ALA A 126 12.15 -13.83 11.23
CA ALA A 126 13.35 -14.03 12.04
C ALA A 126 13.98 -15.41 11.80
N GLU A 127 13.17 -16.46 11.64
CA GLU A 127 13.63 -17.81 11.32
C GLU A 127 14.18 -17.91 9.88
N ALA A 128 13.55 -17.25 8.90
CA ALA A 128 14.05 -17.16 7.53
C ALA A 128 15.36 -16.37 7.41
N ALA A 129 15.56 -15.33 8.24
CA ALA A 129 16.82 -14.57 8.31
C ALA A 129 17.94 -15.32 9.05
N ALA A 130 17.61 -16.36 9.82
CA ALA A 130 18.56 -17.15 10.60
C ALA A 130 19.10 -18.39 9.85
N VAL A 131 18.71 -18.64 8.60
CA VAL A 131 19.30 -19.70 7.76
C VAL A 131 20.52 -19.14 7.02
N PRO A 132 21.77 -19.43 7.45
CA PRO A 132 22.97 -19.03 6.74
C PRO A 132 23.09 -19.77 5.39
N PRO A 133 23.63 -19.14 4.33
CA PRO A 133 23.92 -19.80 3.07
C PRO A 133 25.23 -20.59 3.19
N ASP A 134 25.25 -21.71 3.91
CA ASP A 134 26.42 -22.59 3.92
C ASP A 134 26.07 -24.05 4.20
N SER A 135 25.67 -24.80 3.17
CA SER A 135 25.86 -26.27 3.12
C SER A 135 25.56 -26.86 1.74
N ALA A 136 26.07 -26.26 0.67
CA ALA A 136 26.04 -26.87 -0.66
C ALA A 136 27.42 -26.79 -1.34
N ALA A 137 28.43 -27.39 -0.71
CA ALA A 137 29.64 -27.86 -1.38
C ALA A 137 30.32 -28.93 -0.51
N ALA A 138 29.93 -30.19 -0.72
CA ALA A 138 30.71 -31.38 -0.34
C ALA A 138 30.82 -32.28 -1.57
#